data_AF-A0A7X4Y3H2-F1
#
_entry.id   AF-A0A7X4Y3H2-F1
#
_cell.length_a   1.000
_cell.length_b   1.000
_cell.length_c   1.000
_cell.angle_alpha   90.00
_cell.angle_beta   90.00
_cell.angle_gamma   90.00
#
_symmetry.space_group_name_H-M   'P 1'
#
loop_
_entity.id
_entity.type
_entity.pdbx_description
1 polymer ?
#
loop_
_entity_poly.entity_id
_entity_poly.type
_entity_poly.pdbx_seq_one_letter_code
_entity_poly.pdbx_strand_id
1 'polypeptide(L)'
;MIKGVEIVEVNPAYTSVIGMLKYAPQLSIDKDIAGAYVIGRRALGFKEDMPENYEKLLKDKAYLEFALKRYEEREKELRELIEKESNEYKRNALKSELKNVQNAKKLLTHLLQSLQSEPSSCEGANGRNPEQGETKKVSQSAWRVLKVALLFPVLGKVLLVG
;
A
#
# COMPACT_ATOMS: atom_id res chain seq x y z
N MET A 1 34.45 -10.88 3.09
CA MET A 1 33.98 -11.73 1.98
C MET A 1 33.86 -13.16 2.49
N ILE A 2 32.64 -13.68 2.57
CA ILE A 2 32.42 -15.11 2.83
C ILE A 2 32.79 -15.81 1.51
N LYS A 3 33.88 -16.59 1.49
CA LYS A 3 34.36 -17.23 0.26
C LYS A 3 33.38 -18.34 -0.12
N GLY A 4 32.75 -18.24 -1.30
CA GLY A 4 31.87 -19.27 -1.87
C GLY A 4 30.37 -18.96 -1.91
N VAL A 5 29.92 -17.75 -1.52
CA VAL A 5 28.52 -17.33 -1.62
C VAL A 5 28.38 -16.15 -2.59
N GLU A 6 27.52 -16.28 -3.59
CA GLU A 6 27.16 -15.19 -4.50
C GLU A 6 26.17 -14.23 -3.82
N ILE A 7 26.42 -12.92 -3.95
CA ILE A 7 25.55 -11.87 -3.43
C ILE A 7 24.90 -11.17 -4.62
N VAL A 8 23.57 -11.16 -4.64
CA VAL A 8 22.76 -10.49 -5.67
C VAL A 8 21.99 -9.36 -5.02
N GLU A 9 22.20 -8.13 -5.50
CA GLU A 9 21.43 -6.97 -5.05
C GLU A 9 20.13 -6.85 -5.83
N VAL A 10 19.03 -6.63 -5.11
CA VAL A 10 17.70 -6.47 -5.69
C VAL A 10 16.98 -5.26 -5.11
N ASN A 11 16.05 -4.69 -5.88
CA ASN A 11 15.24 -3.57 -5.42
C ASN A 11 14.35 -4.01 -4.23
N PRO A 12 14.44 -3.37 -3.05
CA PRO A 12 13.65 -3.73 -1.87
C PRO A 12 12.25 -3.11 -1.84
N ALA A 13 11.84 -2.34 -2.84
CA ALA A 13 10.58 -1.60 -2.82
C ALA A 13 9.36 -2.52 -2.57
N TYR A 14 8.58 -2.19 -1.53
CA TYR A 14 7.32 -2.83 -1.15
C TYR A 14 7.39 -4.33 -0.82
N THR A 15 8.57 -4.89 -0.54
CA THR A 15 8.73 -6.32 -0.22
C THR A 15 7.84 -6.77 0.93
N SER A 16 7.77 -6.00 2.03
CA SER A 16 6.90 -6.30 3.17
C SER A 16 5.41 -6.23 2.82
N VAL A 17 5.01 -5.28 1.96
CA VAL A 17 3.59 -5.13 1.56
C VAL A 17 3.16 -6.25 0.64
N ILE A 18 3.99 -6.58 -0.36
CA ILE A 18 3.74 -7.69 -1.27
C ILE A 18 3.75 -9.01 -0.50
N GLY A 19 4.75 -9.23 0.35
CA GLY A 19 4.85 -10.41 1.21
C GLY A 19 3.58 -10.58 2.05
N MET A 20 3.17 -9.54 2.78
CA MET A 20 2.00 -9.57 3.64
C MET A 20 0.67 -9.78 2.87
N LEU A 21 0.48 -9.14 1.71
CA LEU A 21 -0.81 -9.17 1.02
C LEU A 21 -0.94 -10.34 0.04
N LYS A 22 0.16 -10.80 -0.55
CA LYS A 22 0.17 -11.86 -1.55
C LYS A 22 0.58 -13.19 -0.94
N TYR A 23 1.79 -13.28 -0.37
CA TYR A 23 2.39 -14.57 -0.04
C TYR A 23 2.06 -15.08 1.36
N ALA A 24 1.95 -14.20 2.36
CA ALA A 24 1.57 -14.58 3.72
C ALA A 24 0.22 -15.33 3.75
N PRO A 25 -0.87 -14.83 3.12
CA PRO A 25 -2.13 -15.58 3.09
C PRO A 25 -2.09 -16.82 2.19
N GLN A 26 -1.34 -16.78 1.07
CA GLN A 26 -1.27 -17.92 0.14
C GLN A 26 -0.48 -19.10 0.70
N LEU A 27 0.59 -18.83 1.44
CA LEU A 27 1.52 -19.84 1.95
C LEU A 27 1.36 -20.09 3.46
N SER A 28 0.46 -19.35 4.13
CA SER A 28 0.27 -19.41 5.59
C SER A 28 1.56 -19.19 6.38
N ILE A 29 2.33 -18.16 5.99
CA ILE A 29 3.61 -17.79 6.60
C ILE A 29 3.56 -16.39 7.22
N ASP A 30 4.48 -16.11 8.14
CA ASP A 30 4.60 -14.79 8.75
C ASP A 30 4.99 -13.71 7.71
N LYS A 31 4.60 -12.46 7.98
CA LYS A 31 4.83 -11.30 7.09
C LYS A 31 6.32 -11.09 6.78
N ASP A 32 7.22 -11.36 7.72
CA ASP A 32 8.64 -11.10 7.59
C ASP A 32 9.29 -12.21 6.74
N ILE A 33 8.87 -13.46 6.94
CA ILE A 33 9.23 -14.60 6.07
C ILE A 33 8.72 -14.36 4.65
N ALA A 34 7.47 -13.91 4.51
CA ALA A 34 6.89 -13.58 3.21
C ALA A 34 7.64 -12.44 2.52
N GLY A 35 8.10 -11.42 3.26
CA GLY A 35 8.94 -10.35 2.74
C GLY A 35 10.29 -10.86 2.23
N ALA A 36 10.95 -11.74 2.98
CA ALA A 36 12.18 -12.39 2.55
C ALA A 36 11.98 -13.27 1.31
N TYR A 37 10.84 -13.97 1.24
CA TYR A 37 10.46 -14.77 0.07
C TYR A 37 10.35 -13.92 -1.20
N VAL A 38 9.78 -12.70 -1.11
CA VAL A 38 9.72 -11.75 -2.23
C VAL A 38 11.11 -11.34 -2.72
N ILE A 39 12.05 -11.11 -1.79
CA ILE A 39 13.45 -10.76 -2.13
C ILE A 39 14.10 -11.91 -2.90
N GLY A 40 13.95 -13.15 -2.40
CA GLY A 40 14.47 -14.33 -3.08
C GLY A 40 13.90 -14.52 -4.48
N ARG A 41 12.58 -14.32 -4.65
CA ARG A 41 11.94 -14.37 -5.97
C ARG A 41 12.48 -13.33 -6.93
N ARG A 42 12.69 -12.10 -6.48
CA ARG A 42 13.29 -11.03 -7.31
C ARG A 42 14.73 -11.36 -7.71
N ALA A 43 15.51 -11.95 -6.80
CA ALA A 43 16.89 -12.38 -7.10
C ALA A 43 16.92 -13.46 -8.20
N LEU A 44 15.89 -14.29 -8.27
CA LEU A 44 15.70 -15.29 -9.33
C LEU A 44 15.05 -14.71 -10.62
N GLY A 45 14.83 -13.40 -10.70
CA GLY A 45 14.28 -12.74 -11.89
C GLY A 45 12.74 -12.74 -12.00
N PHE A 46 12.02 -13.21 -10.98
CA PHE A 46 10.56 -13.14 -10.98
C PHE A 46 10.05 -11.70 -10.74
N LYS A 47 8.95 -11.36 -11.42
CA LYS A 47 8.24 -10.09 -11.24
C LYS A 47 7.11 -10.24 -10.22
N GLU A 48 6.82 -9.13 -9.53
CA GLU A 48 5.81 -9.09 -8.48
C GLU A 48 4.60 -8.26 -8.89
N ASP A 49 3.69 -8.93 -9.59
CA ASP A 49 2.42 -8.36 -10.03
C ASP A 49 1.30 -8.57 -8.99
N MET A 50 0.30 -7.70 -9.06
CA MET A 50 -0.85 -7.70 -8.16
C MET A 50 -1.80 -8.86 -8.52
N PRO A 51 -2.27 -9.64 -7.54
CA PRO A 51 -3.35 -10.60 -7.76
C PRO A 51 -4.61 -9.95 -8.35
N GLU A 52 -5.23 -10.61 -9.34
CA GLU A 52 -6.40 -10.09 -10.06
C GLU A 52 -7.58 -9.71 -9.15
N ASN A 53 -7.78 -10.45 -8.06
CA ASN A 53 -8.84 -10.19 -7.10
C ASN A 53 -8.66 -8.83 -6.41
N TYR A 54 -7.42 -8.42 -6.13
CA TYR A 54 -7.14 -7.11 -5.55
C TYR A 54 -7.30 -5.99 -6.57
N GLU A 55 -6.95 -6.23 -7.84
CA GLU A 55 -7.21 -5.25 -8.91
C GLU A 55 -8.70 -5.00 -9.10
N LYS A 56 -9.52 -6.07 -9.10
CA LYS A 56 -10.98 -5.97 -9.17
C LYS A 56 -11.54 -5.17 -7.99
N LEU A 57 -11.04 -5.44 -6.78
CA LEU A 57 -11.43 -4.72 -5.57
C LEU A 57 -11.12 -3.21 -5.66
N LEU A 58 -9.95 -2.85 -6.19
CA LEU A 58 -9.55 -1.45 -6.36
C LEU A 58 -10.32 -0.72 -7.48
N LYS A 59 -11.00 -1.44 -8.36
CA LYS A 59 -11.88 -0.87 -9.40
C LYS A 59 -13.34 -0.78 -8.94
N ASP A 60 -13.70 -1.42 -7.84
CA ASP A 60 -15.05 -1.40 -7.29
C ASP A 60 -15.31 -0.10 -6.52
N LYS A 61 -16.13 0.77 -7.12
CA LYS A 61 -16.50 2.08 -6.54
C LYS A 61 -17.23 1.94 -5.21
N ALA A 62 -18.14 0.96 -5.09
CA ALA A 62 -18.91 0.76 -3.86
C ALA A 62 -17.99 0.37 -2.70
N TYR A 63 -16.99 -0.47 -2.98
CA TYR A 63 -15.97 -0.81 -2.00
C TYR A 63 -15.12 0.40 -1.59
N LEU A 64 -14.68 1.22 -2.54
CA LEU A 64 -13.86 2.39 -2.24
C LEU A 64 -14.63 3.44 -1.42
N GLU A 65 -15.91 3.64 -1.69
CA GLU A 65 -16.80 4.48 -0.89
C GLU A 65 -16.96 3.93 0.53
N PHE A 66 -17.15 2.61 0.68
CA PHE A 66 -17.15 1.94 1.98
C PHE A 66 -15.83 2.17 2.74
N ALA A 67 -14.68 2.02 2.08
CA ALA A 67 -13.37 2.21 2.67
C ALA A 67 -13.16 3.67 3.13
N LEU A 68 -13.58 4.65 2.31
CA LEU A 68 -13.53 6.06 2.68
C LEU A 68 -14.35 6.36 3.93
N LYS A 69 -15.59 5.86 3.98
CA LYS A 69 -16.48 6.05 5.13
C LYS A 69 -15.86 5.50 6.43
N ARG A 70 -15.25 4.31 6.37
CA ARG A 70 -14.52 3.74 7.53
C ARG A 70 -13.42 4.68 8.01
N TYR A 71 -12.63 5.26 7.09
CA TYR A 71 -11.58 6.19 7.46
C TYR A 71 -12.11 7.52 8.01
N GLU A 72 -13.27 8.00 7.54
CA GLU A 72 -13.94 9.17 8.11
C GLU A 72 -14.40 8.94 9.54
N GLU A 73 -14.99 7.78 9.83
CA GLU A 73 -15.37 7.36 11.17
C GLU A 73 -14.14 7.33 12.08
N ARG A 74 -13.05 6.69 11.64
CA ARG A 74 -11.79 6.64 12.41
C ARG A 74 -11.17 8.01 12.67
N GLU A 75 -11.25 8.92 11.70
CA GLU A 75 -10.74 10.27 11.87
C GLU A 75 -11.47 11.01 13.01
N LYS A 76 -12.81 10.84 13.10
CA LYS A 76 -13.61 11.42 14.18
C LYS A 76 -13.25 10.82 15.52
N GLU A 77 -13.18 9.48 15.61
CA GLU A 77 -12.76 8.78 16.83
C GLU A 77 -11.41 9.26 17.34
N LEU A 78 -10.42 9.39 16.44
CA LEU A 78 -9.07 9.84 16.82
C LEU A 78 -9.06 11.27 17.33
N ARG A 79 -9.87 12.17 16.76
CA ARG A 79 -9.99 13.56 17.24
C ARG A 79 -10.55 13.59 18.66
N GLU A 80 -11.60 12.84 18.95
CA GLU A 80 -12.17 12.74 20.29
C GLU A 80 -11.18 12.15 21.31
N LEU A 81 -10.41 11.12 20.91
CA LEU A 81 -9.38 10.53 21.76
C LEU A 81 -8.24 11.53 22.05
N ILE A 82 -7.82 12.32 21.06
CA ILE A 82 -6.78 13.35 21.22
C ILE A 82 -7.22 14.48 22.16
N GLU A 83 -8.51 14.79 22.20
CA GLU A 83 -9.06 15.80 23.12
C GLU A 83 -9.11 15.30 24.57
N LYS A 84 -9.48 14.03 24.77
CA LYS A 84 -9.59 13.40 26.09
C LYS A 84 -8.23 12.98 26.69
N GLU A 85 -7.23 12.73 25.85
CA GLU A 85 -5.92 12.25 26.30
C GLU A 85 -5.06 13.38 26.90
N SER A 86 -4.70 13.21 28.18
CA SER A 86 -3.85 14.15 28.92
C SER A 86 -2.37 13.84 28.77
N ASN A 87 -2.00 12.57 28.56
CA ASN A 87 -0.60 12.17 28.44
C ASN A 87 -0.02 12.58 27.08
N GLU A 88 1.06 13.37 27.10
CA GLU A 88 1.68 13.92 25.89
C GLU A 88 2.15 12.83 24.91
N TYR A 89 2.81 11.76 25.40
CA TYR A 89 3.34 10.70 24.55
C TYR A 89 2.22 9.93 23.84
N LYS A 90 1.16 9.58 24.58
CA LYS A 90 -0.02 8.90 23.99
C LYS A 90 -0.73 9.81 23.00
N ARG A 91 -0.87 11.09 23.33
CA ARG A 91 -1.47 12.10 22.44
C ARG A 91 -0.67 12.27 21.14
N ASN A 92 0.67 12.23 21.22
CA ASN A 92 1.54 12.30 20.04
C ASN A 92 1.41 11.03 19.16
N ALA A 93 1.26 9.85 19.76
CA ALA A 93 0.98 8.62 19.02
C ALA A 93 -0.37 8.72 18.27
N LEU A 94 -1.42 9.19 18.94
CA LEU A 94 -2.75 9.40 18.32
C LEU A 94 -2.71 10.45 17.19
N LYS A 95 -1.94 11.53 17.34
CA LYS A 95 -1.74 12.53 16.27
C LYS A 95 -1.03 11.95 15.06
N SER A 96 -0.04 11.08 15.27
CA SER A 96 0.65 10.35 14.20
C SER A 96 -0.32 9.44 13.46
N GLU A 97 -1.17 8.72 14.20
CA GLU A 97 -2.22 7.89 13.64
C GLU A 97 -3.24 8.71 12.82
N LEU A 98 -3.66 9.86 13.33
CA LEU A 98 -4.57 10.77 12.64
C LEU A 98 -3.99 11.24 11.31
N LYS A 99 -2.70 11.61 11.28
CA LYS A 99 -1.99 11.98 10.03
C LYS A 99 -1.98 10.84 9.03
N ASN A 100 -1.77 9.61 9.50
CA ASN A 100 -1.79 8.42 8.66
C ASN A 100 -3.19 8.16 8.06
N VAL A 101 -4.25 8.32 8.86
CA VAL A 101 -5.65 8.23 8.40
C VAL A 101 -5.97 9.30 7.34
N GLN A 102 -5.54 10.54 7.55
CA GLN A 102 -5.75 11.62 6.58
C GLN A 102 -5.03 11.36 5.25
N ASN A 103 -3.78 10.88 5.31
CA ASN A 103 -3.03 10.48 4.12
C ASN A 103 -3.70 9.32 3.38
N ALA A 104 -4.22 8.34 4.11
CA ALA A 104 -4.97 7.21 3.55
C ALA A 104 -6.24 7.67 2.84
N LYS A 105 -7.05 8.54 3.47
CA LYS A 105 -8.23 9.15 2.85
C LYS A 105 -7.87 9.86 1.55
N LYS A 106 -6.84 10.70 1.57
CA LYS A 106 -6.39 11.44 0.39
C LYS A 106 -6.02 10.50 -0.77
N LEU A 107 -5.35 9.38 -0.49
CA LEU A 107 -5.01 8.38 -1.49
C LEU A 107 -6.26 7.72 -2.10
N LEU A 108 -7.24 7.36 -1.27
CA LEU A 108 -8.49 6.75 -1.74
C LEU A 108 -9.35 7.74 -2.54
N THR A 109 -9.44 9.00 -2.12
CA THR A 109 -10.14 10.06 -2.86
C THR A 109 -9.51 10.27 -4.24
N HIS A 110 -8.18 10.34 -4.32
CA HIS A 110 -7.48 10.46 -5.60
C HIS A 110 -7.72 9.24 -6.50
N LEU A 111 -7.73 8.03 -5.94
CA LEU A 111 -8.07 6.82 -6.70
C LEU A 111 -9.49 6.93 -7.29
N LEU A 112 -10.48 7.28 -6.47
CA LEU A 112 -11.87 7.45 -6.92
C LEU A 112 -12.00 8.51 -8.02
N GLN A 113 -11.35 9.66 -7.87
CA GLN A 113 -11.31 10.71 -8.90
C GLN A 113 -10.67 10.22 -10.21
N SER A 114 -9.58 9.46 -10.12
CA SER A 114 -8.93 8.90 -11.30
C SER A 114 -9.80 7.88 -12.04
N LEU A 115 -10.63 7.12 -11.32
CA LEU A 115 -11.59 6.17 -11.90
C LEU A 115 -12.82 6.85 -12.54
N GLN A 116 -13.05 8.13 -12.24
CA GLN A 116 -14.13 8.94 -12.81
C GLN A 116 -13.67 9.77 -14.02
N SER A 117 -12.37 9.94 -14.19
CA SER A 117 -11.78 10.73 -15.26
C SER A 117 -11.64 9.89 -16.54
N GLU A 118 -11.73 10.51 -17.71
CA GLU A 118 -11.42 9.82 -18.98
C GLU A 118 -9.92 9.43 -19.03
N PRO A 119 -9.56 8.29 -19.67
CA PRO A 119 -8.17 7.89 -19.82
C PRO A 119 -7.41 8.90 -20.68
N SER A 120 -6.68 9.81 -20.05
CA SER A 120 -5.79 10.74 -20.75
C SER A 120 -4.47 10.02 -21.07
N SER A 121 -4.31 9.58 -22.31
CA SER A 121 -3.03 9.13 -22.85
C SER A 121 -2.11 10.35 -23.01
N CYS A 122 -1.10 10.47 -22.16
CA CYS A 122 -0.03 11.45 -22.38
C CYS A 122 1.08 10.77 -23.18
N GLU A 123 1.33 11.23 -24.42
CA GLU A 123 2.50 10.84 -25.19
C GLU A 123 3.78 11.21 -24.42
N GLY A 124 4.68 10.24 -24.26
CA GLY A 124 5.92 10.43 -23.52
C GLY A 124 6.84 11.43 -24.21
N ALA A 125 7.30 12.45 -23.49
CA ALA A 125 8.33 13.35 -24.00
C ALA A 125 9.65 12.60 -24.21
N ASN A 126 10.19 12.69 -25.44
CA ASN A 126 11.40 12.04 -25.91
C ASN A 126 12.57 12.13 -24.91
N GLY A 127 13.03 10.97 -24.44
CA GLY A 127 14.44 10.77 -24.05
C GLY A 127 14.80 10.79 -22.56
N ARG A 128 13.86 10.96 -21.61
CA ARG A 128 14.17 10.84 -20.15
C ARG A 128 13.17 10.04 -19.32
N ASN A 129 12.01 9.72 -19.86
CA ASN A 129 11.14 8.67 -19.35
C ASN A 129 10.90 7.69 -20.50
N PRO A 130 10.94 6.36 -20.29
CA PRO A 130 10.37 5.44 -21.27
C PRO A 130 8.90 5.83 -21.48
N GLU A 131 8.38 5.58 -22.69
CA GLU A 131 6.95 5.68 -22.98
C GLU A 131 6.15 5.11 -21.81
N GLN A 132 5.12 5.85 -21.39
CA GLN A 132 4.17 5.38 -20.40
C GLN A 132 3.33 4.24 -21.01
N GLY A 133 3.96 3.09 -21.24
CA GLY A 133 3.25 1.83 -21.20
C GLY A 133 2.59 1.77 -19.83
N GLU A 134 1.27 1.60 -19.83
CA GLU A 134 0.31 1.72 -18.72
C GLU A 134 0.67 0.93 -17.43
N THR A 135 1.78 0.20 -17.41
CA THR A 135 2.12 -0.83 -16.42
C THR A 135 3.30 -0.50 -15.50
N LYS A 136 4.30 0.30 -15.91
CA LYS A 136 5.60 0.36 -15.17
C LYS A 136 5.67 1.34 -13.98
N LYS A 137 5.02 2.51 -14.03
CA LYS A 137 4.97 3.46 -12.88
C LYS A 137 3.72 3.30 -12.01
N VAL A 138 2.69 2.63 -12.52
CA VAL A 138 1.40 2.41 -11.83
C VAL A 138 1.52 1.33 -10.75
N SER A 139 2.43 0.36 -10.90
CA SER A 139 2.52 -0.80 -9.98
C SER A 139 3.04 -0.45 -8.58
N GLN A 140 3.95 0.53 -8.45
CA GLN A 140 4.54 0.90 -7.15
C GLN A 140 3.56 1.67 -6.26
N SER A 141 2.80 2.61 -6.83
CA SER A 141 1.73 3.31 -6.10
C SER A 141 0.56 2.39 -5.80
N ALA A 142 0.26 1.42 -6.69
CA ALA A 142 -0.84 0.48 -6.52
C ALA A 142 -0.71 -0.37 -5.24
N TRP A 143 0.48 -0.89 -4.93
CA TRP A 143 0.68 -1.65 -3.68
C TRP A 143 0.43 -0.81 -2.42
N ARG A 144 0.79 0.48 -2.45
CA ARG A 144 0.51 1.41 -1.34
C ARG A 144 -0.99 1.68 -1.21
N VAL A 145 -1.68 1.88 -2.33
CA VAL A 145 -3.12 2.10 -2.36
C VAL A 145 -3.87 0.85 -1.90
N LEU A 146 -3.46 -0.34 -2.34
CA LEU A 146 -4.03 -1.61 -1.88
C LEU A 146 -3.87 -1.79 -0.37
N LYS A 147 -2.68 -1.51 0.17
CA LYS A 147 -2.44 -1.57 1.63
C LYS A 147 -3.45 -0.69 2.37
N VAL A 148 -3.65 0.54 1.91
CA VAL A 148 -4.61 1.47 2.51
C VAL A 148 -6.05 0.98 2.36
N ALA A 149 -6.42 0.55 1.16
CA ALA A 149 -7.77 0.11 0.87
C ALA A 149 -8.18 -1.13 1.67
N LEU A 150 -7.25 -1.99 2.07
CA LEU A 150 -7.55 -3.31 2.65
C LEU A 150 -7.24 -3.39 4.16
N LEU A 151 -6.11 -2.84 4.61
CA LEU A 151 -5.59 -3.07 5.97
C LEU A 151 -6.56 -2.57 7.06
N PHE A 152 -6.99 -1.31 6.96
CA PHE A 152 -7.89 -0.75 7.97
C PHE A 152 -9.36 -1.12 7.71
N PRO A 153 -9.92 -0.94 6.50
CA PRO A 153 -11.35 -1.19 6.26
C PRO A 153 -11.78 -2.64 6.47
N VAL A 154 -10.92 -3.61 6.15
CA VAL A 154 -11.24 -5.05 6.24
C VAL A 154 -10.66 -5.68 7.50
N LEU A 155 -9.38 -5.44 7.79
CA LEU A 155 -8.72 -6.12 8.91
C LEU A 155 -8.81 -5.36 10.24
N GLY A 156 -9.34 -4.13 10.24
CA GLY A 156 -9.43 -3.29 11.45
C GLY A 156 -8.08 -2.89 12.05
N LYS A 157 -6.97 -3.17 11.34
CA LYS A 157 -5.61 -2.87 11.81
C LYS A 157 -5.22 -1.49 11.31
N VAL A 158 -4.97 -0.57 12.24
CA VAL A 158 -4.39 0.73 11.89
C VAL A 158 -2.88 0.56 11.70
N LEU A 159 -2.34 1.29 10.73
CA LEU A 159 -0.95 1.28 10.29
C LEU A 159 0.04 1.15 11.45
N LEU A 160 0.53 -0.08 11.70
CA LEU A 160 1.75 -0.27 12.45
C LEU A 160 2.88 0.22 11.54
N VAL A 161 3.49 1.32 11.98
CA VAL A 161 4.74 1.85 11.45
C VAL A 161 5.77 0.73 11.51
N GLY A 162 6.21 0.31 10.33
CA GLY A 162 7.51 -0.32 10.11
C GLY A 162 8.27 0.58 9.17
#